data_AF-A0A6I0DXN6-F1
#
_entry.id   AF-A0A6I0DXN6-F1
#
_cell.length_a   1.000
_cell.length_b   1.000
_cell.length_c   1.000
_cell.angle_alpha   90.00
_cell.angle_beta   90.00
_cell.angle_gamma   90.00
#
_symmetry.space_group_name_H-M   'P 1'
#
loop_
_entity.id
_entity.type
_entity.pdbx_description
1 polymer ?
#
loop_
_entity_poly.entity_id
_entity_poly.type
_entity_poly.pdbx_seq_one_letter_code
_entity_poly.pdbx_strand_id
1 'polypeptide(L)'
;AGHTTFRGGIAGDADCILIPEVGVDFDVVYRHMKKVFTRRVNESEYRTGTYLIVVNEGIQDETGSSHSDDSVSVDAFGHKKLGGSGKYVREQLAKRLKNDPEMEEFYKKTGLYVEGMNVLPEVRESVPGYLTRSGYSSALDVNFGKDAGAGAVVLLTLGIRGVTVAGLYDGTVQYMSTQKAIEQRMVSLENISFYEQMDVCFGRNVDGYLSKSDEVTNAWSYL
;
A
#
# COMPACT_ATOMS: atom_id res chain seq x y z
N ALA A 1 8.79 3.01 -4.63
CA ALA A 1 8.63 1.91 -3.65
C ALA A 1 7.30 2.06 -2.92
N GLY A 2 6.66 0.96 -2.55
CA GLY A 2 5.33 0.90 -1.97
C GLY A 2 5.25 1.07 -0.45
N HIS A 3 6.32 1.48 0.24
CA HIS A 3 6.39 1.47 1.70
C HIS A 3 5.24 2.17 2.43
N THR A 4 4.80 3.33 1.95
CA THR A 4 3.67 4.07 2.58
C THR A 4 2.37 3.30 2.43
N THR A 5 2.09 2.78 1.24
CA THR A 5 0.91 1.95 0.94
C THR A 5 0.95 0.64 1.73
N PHE A 6 2.12 0.00 1.81
CA PHE A 6 2.34 -1.23 2.58
C PHE A 6 2.06 -1.01 4.06
N ARG A 7 2.80 -0.09 4.71
CA ARG A 7 2.64 0.16 6.16
C ARG A 7 1.26 0.73 6.50
N GLY A 8 0.77 1.67 5.70
CA GLY A 8 -0.54 2.28 5.89
C GLY A 8 -1.68 1.28 5.67
N GLY A 9 -1.56 0.39 4.68
CA GLY A 9 -2.52 -0.67 4.42
C GLY A 9 -2.59 -1.67 5.57
N ILE A 10 -1.42 -2.14 6.06
CA ILE A 10 -1.37 -3.05 7.22
C ILE A 10 -1.94 -2.36 8.47
N ALA A 11 -1.52 -1.13 8.77
CA ALA A 11 -2.02 -0.40 9.93
C ALA A 11 -3.52 -0.08 9.85
N GLY A 12 -4.06 0.04 8.63
CA GLY A 12 -5.47 0.28 8.36
C GLY A 12 -6.31 -0.98 8.21
N ASP A 13 -5.75 -2.17 8.46
CA ASP A 13 -6.41 -3.48 8.29
C ASP A 13 -7.03 -3.65 6.89
N ALA A 14 -6.26 -3.25 5.87
CA ALA A 14 -6.70 -3.37 4.48
C ALA A 14 -6.73 -4.84 4.04
N ASP A 15 -7.81 -5.23 3.38
CA ASP A 15 -7.96 -6.59 2.83
C ASP A 15 -7.07 -6.83 1.60
N CYS A 16 -6.70 -5.75 0.90
CA CYS A 16 -5.78 -5.81 -0.22
C CYS A 16 -4.88 -4.58 -0.28
N ILE A 17 -3.61 -4.83 -0.58
CA ILE A 17 -2.56 -3.81 -0.65
C ILE A 17 -1.83 -3.99 -1.98
N LEU A 18 -1.98 -3.02 -2.88
CA LEU A 18 -1.39 -3.06 -4.21
C LEU A 18 -0.21 -2.09 -4.30
N ILE A 19 0.98 -2.61 -4.55
CA ILE A 19 2.26 -1.87 -4.50
C ILE A 19 3.14 -2.17 -5.73
N PRO A 20 4.05 -1.25 -6.12
CA PRO A 20 4.92 -1.43 -7.30
C PRO A 20 5.82 -2.65 -7.24
N GLU A 21 6.09 -3.20 -6.05
CA GLU A 21 6.91 -4.39 -5.86
C GLU A 21 6.25 -5.68 -6.39
N VAL A 22 4.93 -5.68 -6.60
CA VAL A 22 4.16 -6.86 -7.02
C VAL A 22 3.30 -6.51 -8.24
N GLY A 23 3.48 -7.25 -9.33
CA GLY A 23 2.60 -7.16 -10.50
C GLY A 23 1.19 -7.65 -10.15
N VAL A 24 0.17 -6.86 -10.51
CA VAL A 24 -1.20 -7.09 -10.05
C VAL A 24 -2.00 -7.92 -11.05
N ASP A 25 -2.38 -9.12 -10.63
CA ASP A 25 -3.42 -9.98 -11.21
C ASP A 25 -4.79 -9.63 -10.59
N PHE A 26 -5.63 -8.99 -11.39
CA PHE A 26 -6.96 -8.56 -10.96
C PHE A 26 -7.97 -9.70 -10.83
N ASP A 27 -7.73 -10.87 -11.43
CA ASP A 27 -8.57 -12.05 -11.21
C ASP A 27 -8.31 -12.63 -9.81
N VAL A 28 -7.06 -12.60 -9.35
CA VAL A 28 -6.71 -12.94 -7.95
C VAL A 28 -7.34 -11.95 -6.98
N VAL A 29 -7.18 -10.63 -7.22
CA VAL A 29 -7.81 -9.60 -6.38
C VAL A 29 -9.32 -9.79 -6.32
N TYR A 30 -9.96 -10.02 -7.47
CA TYR A 30 -11.40 -10.21 -7.54
C TYR A 30 -11.88 -11.45 -6.79
N ARG A 31 -11.19 -12.59 -6.95
CA ARG A 31 -11.50 -13.82 -6.23
C ARG A 31 -11.40 -13.63 -4.72
N HIS A 32 -10.35 -12.94 -4.26
CA HIS A 32 -10.16 -12.64 -2.85
C HIS A 32 -11.26 -11.69 -2.32
N MET A 33 -11.54 -10.60 -3.05
CA MET A 33 -12.62 -9.66 -2.73
C MET A 33 -13.96 -10.38 -2.60
N LYS A 34 -14.34 -11.19 -3.59
CA LYS A 34 -15.60 -11.95 -3.58
C LYS A 34 -15.69 -12.86 -2.36
N LYS A 35 -14.62 -13.61 -2.06
CA LYS A 35 -14.54 -14.50 -0.87
C LYS A 35 -14.77 -13.71 0.42
N VAL A 36 -14.01 -12.65 0.65
CA VAL A 36 -14.05 -11.88 1.91
C VAL A 36 -15.37 -11.09 2.04
N PHE A 37 -15.80 -10.43 0.98
CA PHE A 37 -17.02 -9.63 0.97
C PHE A 37 -18.27 -10.48 1.25
N THR A 38 -18.44 -11.59 0.51
CA THR A 38 -19.62 -12.46 0.68
C THR A 38 -19.63 -13.13 2.05
N ARG A 39 -18.46 -13.53 2.57
CA ARG A 39 -18.31 -14.02 3.95
C ARG A 39 -18.80 -12.98 4.96
N ARG A 40 -18.30 -11.74 4.89
CA ARG A 40 -18.70 -10.65 5.80
C ARG A 40 -20.20 -10.34 5.72
N VAL A 41 -20.78 -10.32 4.52
CA VAL A 41 -22.23 -10.12 4.35
C VAL A 41 -23.03 -11.25 5.02
N ASN A 42 -22.59 -12.51 4.88
CA ASN A 42 -23.30 -13.65 5.49
C ASN A 42 -23.15 -13.69 7.01
N GLU A 43 -21.98 -13.31 7.54
CA GLU A 43 -21.70 -13.29 8.98
C GLU A 43 -22.28 -12.05 9.69
N SER A 44 -22.60 -10.99 8.94
CA SER A 44 -23.22 -9.78 9.48
C SER A 44 -24.72 -9.96 9.74
N GLU A 45 -25.16 -9.63 10.95
CA GLU A 45 -26.59 -9.56 11.31
C GLU A 45 -27.39 -8.64 10.38
N TYR A 46 -26.76 -7.57 9.91
CA TYR A 46 -27.36 -6.55 9.05
C TYR A 46 -27.08 -6.77 7.56
N ARG A 47 -26.47 -7.90 7.18
CA ARG A 47 -26.07 -8.22 5.80
C ARG A 47 -25.15 -7.16 5.18
N THR A 48 -24.28 -6.58 6.01
CA THR A 48 -23.30 -5.57 5.59
C THR A 48 -21.92 -6.19 5.44
N GLY A 49 -21.25 -5.91 4.34
CA GLY A 49 -19.86 -6.29 4.13
C GLY A 49 -19.10 -5.15 3.47
N THR A 50 -17.81 -5.06 3.78
CA THR A 50 -16.88 -4.11 3.16
C THR A 50 -15.64 -4.86 2.71
N TYR A 51 -14.95 -4.29 1.74
CA TYR A 51 -13.65 -4.75 1.28
C TYR A 51 -12.77 -3.53 1.00
N LEU A 52 -11.64 -3.41 1.69
CA LEU A 52 -10.75 -2.25 1.61
C LEU A 52 -9.52 -2.57 0.79
N ILE A 53 -9.27 -1.75 -0.24
CA ILE A 53 -8.07 -1.83 -1.08
C ILE A 53 -7.28 -0.55 -0.93
N VAL A 54 -6.00 -0.68 -0.57
CA VAL A 54 -5.05 0.44 -0.51
C VAL A 54 -4.07 0.28 -1.66
N VAL A 55 -4.02 1.29 -2.54
CA VAL A 55 -3.30 1.24 -3.82
C VAL A 55 -2.21 2.29 -3.87
N ASN A 56 -1.03 1.92 -4.34
CA ASN A 56 0.06 2.84 -4.63
C ASN A 56 -0.15 3.53 -6.00
N GLU A 57 0.32 4.76 -6.15
CA GLU A 57 0.26 5.46 -7.45
C GLU A 57 1.09 4.75 -8.54
N GLY A 58 2.14 4.03 -8.17
CA GLY A 58 3.04 3.33 -9.08
C GLY A 58 2.73 1.85 -9.31
N ILE A 59 1.48 1.37 -9.11
CA ILE A 59 1.18 -0.05 -9.39
C ILE A 59 1.55 -0.46 -10.82
N GLN A 60 1.95 -1.72 -10.96
CA GLN A 60 2.28 -2.35 -12.23
C GLN A 60 1.27 -3.46 -12.52
N ASP A 61 0.99 -3.69 -13.79
CA ASP A 61 0.27 -4.90 -14.20
C ASP A 61 1.16 -6.16 -14.09
N GLU A 62 0.60 -7.34 -14.35
CA GLU A 62 1.35 -8.61 -14.36
C GLU A 62 2.55 -8.61 -15.32
N THR A 63 2.55 -7.74 -16.33
CA THR A 63 3.64 -7.61 -17.32
C THR A 63 4.74 -6.65 -16.87
N GLY A 64 4.58 -6.02 -15.70
CA GLY A 64 5.50 -4.99 -15.19
C GLY A 64 5.30 -3.62 -15.83
N SER A 65 4.27 -3.44 -16.66
CA SER A 65 3.96 -2.16 -17.29
C SER A 65 3.33 -1.24 -16.24
N SER A 66 3.96 -0.09 -16.02
CA SER A 66 3.43 0.94 -15.11
C SER A 66 2.19 1.58 -15.74
N HIS A 67 1.12 1.70 -14.96
CA HIS A 67 -0.07 2.41 -15.42
C HIS A 67 0.19 3.93 -15.42
N SER A 68 0.63 4.47 -16.57
CA SER A 68 0.60 5.90 -16.84
C SER A 68 -0.60 6.21 -17.70
N ASP A 69 -1.49 7.07 -17.23
CA ASP A 69 -2.53 7.65 -18.07
C ASP A 69 -1.84 8.45 -19.18
N ASP A 70 -1.80 7.90 -20.41
CA ASP A 70 -1.11 8.49 -21.57
C ASP A 70 -1.68 9.87 -21.97
N SER A 71 -2.78 10.28 -21.34
CA SER A 71 -3.40 11.60 -21.49
C SER A 71 -2.81 12.70 -20.58
N VAL A 72 -1.90 12.35 -19.66
CA VAL A 72 -1.43 13.30 -18.64
C VAL A 72 -0.09 13.95 -19.02
N SER A 73 -0.12 15.28 -19.09
CA SER A 73 1.03 16.16 -19.29
C SER A 73 2.20 15.80 -18.36
N VAL A 74 3.40 15.75 -18.94
CA VAL A 74 4.69 15.74 -18.21
C VAL A 74 4.69 16.88 -17.18
N ASP A 75 5.10 16.60 -15.94
CA ASP A 75 5.23 17.66 -14.94
C ASP A 75 6.38 18.63 -15.27
N ALA A 76 6.49 19.73 -14.52
CA ALA A 76 7.52 20.75 -14.73
C ALA A 76 8.97 20.23 -14.53
N PHE A 77 9.14 18.99 -14.06
CA PHE A 77 10.42 18.33 -13.81
C PHE A 77 10.73 17.21 -14.81
N GLY A 78 9.86 16.97 -15.80
CA GLY A 78 10.10 15.96 -16.84
C GLY A 78 9.57 14.56 -16.52
N HIS A 79 8.83 14.35 -15.42
CA HIS A 79 8.29 13.04 -15.05
C HIS A 79 6.86 12.85 -15.60
N LYS A 80 6.55 11.62 -16.04
CA LYS A 80 5.18 11.20 -16.33
C LYS A 80 4.40 11.22 -15.01
N LYS A 81 3.25 11.91 -14.97
CA LYS A 81 2.37 11.87 -13.80
C LYS A 81 1.81 10.46 -13.62
N LEU A 82 2.23 9.81 -12.55
CA LEU A 82 1.59 8.61 -12.03
C LEU A 82 0.26 9.07 -11.40
N GLY A 83 -0.85 8.78 -12.06
CA GLY A 83 -2.17 9.21 -11.62
C GLY A 83 -3.22 8.26 -12.17
N GLY A 84 -4.30 8.06 -11.42
CA GLY A 84 -5.42 7.23 -11.86
C GLY A 84 -5.39 5.77 -11.43
N SER A 85 -4.40 5.32 -10.64
CA SER A 85 -4.31 3.93 -10.17
C SER A 85 -5.55 3.47 -9.40
N GLY A 86 -6.13 4.33 -8.55
CA GLY A 86 -7.40 4.04 -7.88
C GLY A 86 -8.57 3.89 -8.86
N LYS A 87 -8.63 4.75 -9.87
CA LYS A 87 -9.64 4.70 -10.94
C LYS A 87 -9.51 3.43 -11.77
N TYR A 88 -8.29 3.07 -12.13
CA TYR A 88 -8.00 1.84 -12.85
C TYR A 88 -8.45 0.60 -12.06
N VAL A 89 -8.11 0.51 -10.77
CA VAL A 89 -8.56 -0.59 -9.90
C VAL A 89 -10.09 -0.65 -9.82
N ARG A 90 -10.76 0.50 -9.63
CA ARG A 90 -12.23 0.57 -9.61
C ARG A 90 -12.83 0.03 -10.91
N GLU A 91 -12.31 0.45 -12.05
CA GLU A 91 -12.80 0.01 -13.37
C GLU A 91 -12.59 -1.50 -13.59
N GLN A 92 -11.42 -2.03 -13.20
CA GLN A 92 -11.12 -3.47 -13.30
C GLN A 92 -12.05 -4.32 -12.43
N LEU A 93 -12.36 -3.88 -11.21
CA LEU A 93 -13.29 -4.58 -10.31
C LEU A 93 -14.74 -4.44 -10.77
N ALA A 94 -15.16 -3.24 -11.19
CA ALA A 94 -16.51 -3.01 -11.69
C ALA A 94 -16.80 -3.85 -12.94
N LYS A 95 -15.82 -4.01 -13.84
CA LYS A 95 -15.94 -4.88 -15.01
C LYS A 95 -16.16 -6.34 -14.61
N ARG A 96 -15.41 -6.85 -13.62
CA ARG A 96 -15.53 -8.23 -13.14
C ARG A 96 -16.83 -8.49 -12.40
N LEU A 97 -17.25 -7.57 -11.54
CA LEU A 97 -18.56 -7.64 -10.86
C LEU A 97 -19.73 -7.74 -11.86
N LYS A 98 -19.70 -6.94 -12.94
CA LYS A 98 -20.73 -6.98 -13.98
C LYS A 98 -20.77 -8.30 -14.76
N ASN A 99 -19.64 -8.97 -14.86
CA ASN A 99 -19.51 -10.23 -15.60
C ASN A 99 -19.73 -11.47 -14.72
N ASP A 100 -19.98 -11.30 -13.42
CA ASP A 100 -20.12 -12.40 -12.47
C ASP A 100 -21.59 -12.62 -12.07
N PRO A 101 -22.29 -13.59 -12.70
CA PRO A 101 -23.69 -13.85 -12.40
C PRO A 101 -23.90 -14.36 -10.97
N GLU A 102 -22.91 -15.01 -10.36
CA GLU A 102 -23.03 -15.54 -8.99
C GLU A 102 -23.15 -14.41 -7.97
N MET A 103 -22.59 -13.23 -8.24
CA MET A 103 -22.75 -12.07 -7.36
C MET A 103 -24.17 -11.53 -7.37
N GLU A 104 -24.84 -11.53 -8.53
CA GLU A 104 -26.24 -11.13 -8.62
C GLU A 104 -27.14 -12.15 -7.89
N GLU A 105 -26.90 -13.45 -8.09
CA GLU A 105 -27.61 -14.51 -7.37
C GLU A 105 -27.40 -14.41 -5.86
N PHE A 106 -26.18 -14.09 -5.42
CA PHE A 106 -25.86 -13.84 -4.03
C PHE A 106 -26.67 -12.68 -3.45
N TYR A 107 -26.78 -11.56 -4.18
CA TYR A 107 -27.57 -10.39 -3.74
C TYR A 107 -29.06 -10.73 -3.66
N LYS A 108 -29.59 -11.53 -4.58
CA LYS A 108 -30.98 -12.01 -4.54
C LYS A 108 -31.21 -12.91 -3.32
N LYS A 109 -30.32 -13.88 -3.07
CA LYS A 109 -30.42 -14.81 -1.94
C LYS A 109 -30.33 -14.09 -0.59
N THR A 110 -29.48 -13.07 -0.50
CA THR A 110 -29.30 -12.26 0.71
C THR A 110 -30.31 -11.11 0.81
N GLY A 111 -31.31 -11.03 -0.07
CA GLY A 111 -32.33 -9.97 -0.03
C GLY A 111 -31.78 -8.54 -0.13
N LEU A 112 -30.53 -8.39 -0.61
CA LEU A 112 -29.90 -7.10 -0.86
C LEU A 112 -30.25 -6.54 -2.24
N TYR A 113 -30.72 -7.41 -3.14
CA TYR A 113 -31.08 -7.05 -4.50
C TYR A 113 -32.26 -6.08 -4.54
N VAL A 114 -32.02 -4.88 -5.05
CA VAL A 114 -33.06 -3.89 -5.37
C VAL A 114 -32.85 -3.45 -6.82
N GLU A 115 -33.83 -3.73 -7.68
CA GLU A 115 -33.76 -3.39 -9.10
C GLU A 115 -33.50 -1.88 -9.28
N GLY A 116 -32.51 -1.55 -10.13
CA GLY A 116 -32.13 -0.16 -10.41
C GLY A 116 -31.41 0.58 -9.29
N MET A 117 -31.26 -0.01 -8.09
CA MET A 117 -30.66 0.67 -6.93
C MET A 117 -29.47 -0.10 -6.32
N ASN A 118 -29.64 -1.39 -6.04
CA ASN A 118 -28.62 -2.22 -5.39
C ASN A 118 -28.57 -3.61 -6.03
N VAL A 119 -28.01 -3.68 -7.24
CA VAL A 119 -27.93 -4.91 -8.04
C VAL A 119 -26.59 -5.65 -7.80
N LEU A 120 -25.51 -4.89 -7.58
CA LEU A 120 -24.16 -5.38 -7.38
C LEU A 120 -23.46 -4.55 -6.30
N PRO A 121 -22.37 -5.06 -5.68
CA PRO A 121 -21.57 -4.28 -4.75
C PRO A 121 -21.09 -2.97 -5.34
N GLU A 122 -21.17 -1.91 -4.54
CA GLU A 122 -20.66 -0.61 -4.94
C GLU A 122 -19.14 -0.55 -4.79
N VAL A 123 -18.44 -0.09 -5.83
CA VAL A 123 -16.99 0.14 -5.81
C VAL A 123 -16.72 1.64 -5.86
N ARG A 124 -16.18 2.19 -4.78
CA ARG A 124 -15.84 3.61 -4.63
C ARG A 124 -14.33 3.79 -4.56
N GLU A 125 -13.85 4.91 -5.11
CA GLU A 125 -12.44 5.33 -5.00
C GLU A 125 -12.34 6.61 -4.16
N SER A 126 -11.26 6.74 -3.40
CA SER A 126 -10.91 7.96 -2.66
C SER A 126 -9.40 8.19 -2.76
N VAL A 127 -8.99 9.43 -3.03
CA VAL A 127 -7.58 9.81 -3.21
C VAL A 127 -7.23 10.87 -2.17
N PRO A 128 -6.62 10.49 -1.03
CA PRO A 128 -6.25 11.43 0.03
C PRO A 128 -4.93 12.17 -0.27
N GLY A 129 -4.83 12.78 -1.46
CA GLY A 129 -3.57 13.36 -1.98
C GLY A 129 -2.98 14.45 -1.09
N TYR A 130 -3.65 15.60 -0.97
CA TYR A 130 -3.14 16.71 -0.16
C TYR A 130 -3.22 16.44 1.36
N LEU A 131 -4.24 15.69 1.79
CA LEU A 131 -4.47 15.41 3.21
C LEU A 131 -3.31 14.63 3.85
N THR A 132 -2.67 13.73 3.10
CA THR A 132 -1.55 12.92 3.61
C THR A 132 -0.24 13.70 3.74
N ARG A 133 -0.11 14.86 3.09
CA ARG A 133 1.15 15.65 3.06
C ARG A 133 1.06 16.98 3.80
N SER A 134 -0.11 17.33 4.33
CA SER A 134 -0.36 18.62 4.99
C SER A 134 -0.98 18.47 6.38
N GLY A 135 -0.85 17.30 6.99
CA GLY A 135 -1.25 17.05 8.37
C GLY A 135 -0.24 17.57 9.39
N TYR A 136 -0.63 17.54 10.67
CA TYR A 136 0.30 17.80 11.77
C TYR A 136 1.38 16.72 11.85
N SER A 137 2.62 17.11 12.14
CA SER A 137 3.72 16.18 12.36
C SER A 137 3.58 15.49 13.72
N SER A 138 3.79 14.17 13.76
CA SER A 138 3.83 13.42 15.01
C SER A 138 5.07 13.80 15.84
N ALA A 139 5.08 13.47 17.14
CA ALA A 139 6.27 13.67 17.97
C ALA A 139 7.50 12.92 17.42
N LEU A 140 7.29 11.74 16.82
CA LEU A 140 8.34 10.96 16.16
C LEU A 140 8.91 11.70 14.95
N ASP A 141 8.05 12.24 14.07
CA ASP A 141 8.51 13.00 12.90
C ASP A 141 9.25 14.28 13.29
N VAL A 142 8.76 14.98 14.33
CA VAL A 142 9.40 16.19 14.85
C VAL A 142 10.78 15.88 15.44
N ASN A 143 10.88 14.81 16.24
CA ASN A 143 12.17 14.37 16.80
C ASN A 143 13.13 13.97 15.69
N PHE A 144 12.70 13.12 14.76
CA PHE A 144 13.52 12.71 13.61
C PHE A 144 14.02 13.92 12.80
N GLY A 145 13.13 14.89 12.50
CA GLY A 145 13.51 16.09 11.77
C GLY A 145 14.54 16.94 12.53
N LYS A 146 14.39 17.05 13.86
CA LYS A 146 15.37 17.76 14.72
C LYS A 146 16.70 17.03 14.77
N ASP A 147 16.69 15.70 14.92
CA ASP A 147 17.91 14.88 14.95
C ASP A 147 18.67 14.96 13.63
N ALA A 148 17.95 14.88 12.50
CA ALA A 148 18.53 15.04 11.17
C ALA A 148 19.15 16.43 10.98
N GLY A 149 18.44 17.49 11.39
CA GLY A 149 18.92 18.87 11.29
C GLY A 149 20.13 19.14 12.18
N ALA A 150 20.07 18.76 13.45
CA ALA A 150 21.18 18.90 14.40
C ALA A 150 22.39 18.06 13.97
N GLY A 151 22.16 16.81 13.55
CA GLY A 151 23.20 15.93 13.02
C GLY A 151 23.90 16.53 11.80
N ALA A 152 23.16 17.18 10.90
CA ALA A 152 23.76 17.85 9.75
C ALA A 152 24.71 18.98 10.16
N VAL A 153 24.34 19.80 11.16
CA VAL A 153 25.21 20.86 11.71
C VAL A 153 26.48 20.28 12.34
N VAL A 154 26.36 19.18 13.09
CA VAL A 154 27.50 18.48 13.69
C VAL A 154 28.47 17.99 12.60
N LEU A 155 27.96 17.32 11.56
CA LEU A 155 28.79 16.81 10.46
C LEU A 155 29.51 17.94 9.71
N LEU A 156 28.82 19.06 9.46
CA LEU A 156 29.43 20.23 8.82
C LEU A 156 30.55 20.84 9.67
N THR A 157 30.38 20.89 11.00
CA THR A 157 31.40 21.40 11.93
C THR A 157 32.64 20.51 11.94
N LEU A 158 32.46 19.21 11.74
CA LEU A 158 33.55 18.23 11.59
C LEU A 158 34.16 18.23 10.18
N GLY A 159 33.71 19.10 9.27
CA GLY A 159 34.19 19.17 7.89
C GLY A 159 33.69 18.03 6.99
N ILE A 160 32.75 17.21 7.46
CA ILE A 160 32.19 16.09 6.71
C ILE A 160 31.09 16.61 5.79
N ARG A 161 31.20 16.34 4.49
CA ARG A 161 30.30 16.83 3.43
C ARG A 161 29.99 15.72 2.43
N GLY A 162 28.92 15.90 1.63
CA GLY A 162 28.51 14.90 0.63
C GLY A 162 27.88 13.64 1.25
N VAL A 163 27.29 13.80 2.44
CA VAL A 163 26.67 12.72 3.23
C VAL A 163 25.24 13.09 3.58
N THR A 164 24.44 12.07 3.86
CA THR A 164 23.06 12.19 4.37
C THR A 164 23.03 11.66 5.80
N VAL A 165 22.41 12.40 6.72
CA VAL A 165 22.16 11.94 8.09
C VAL A 165 21.17 10.78 8.03
N ALA A 166 21.55 9.63 8.57
CA ALA A 166 20.75 8.42 8.61
C ALA A 166 19.98 8.28 9.93
N GLY A 167 20.49 8.86 11.02
CA GLY A 167 19.84 8.83 12.32
C GLY A 167 20.73 9.31 13.45
N LEU A 168 20.20 9.28 14.66
CA LEU A 168 20.91 9.55 15.92
C LEU A 168 20.69 8.36 16.84
N TYR A 169 21.76 7.74 17.32
CA TYR A 169 21.67 6.59 18.22
C TYR A 169 22.73 6.72 19.32
N ASP A 170 22.30 6.67 20.58
CA ASP A 170 23.16 6.85 21.77
C ASP A 170 24.10 8.07 21.64
N GLY A 171 23.55 9.21 21.20
CA GLY A 171 24.29 10.47 21.00
C GLY A 171 25.24 10.47 19.79
N THR A 172 25.29 9.39 19.01
CA THR A 172 26.14 9.25 17.83
C THR A 172 25.34 9.56 16.57
N VAL A 173 25.79 10.57 15.82
CA VAL A 173 25.21 10.91 14.51
C VAL A 173 25.63 9.86 13.50
N GLN A 174 24.66 9.09 13.01
CA GLN A 174 24.87 8.12 11.95
C GLN A 174 24.68 8.80 10.59
N TYR A 175 25.60 8.57 9.65
CA TYR A 175 25.53 9.13 8.31
C TYR A 175 25.98 8.13 7.25
N MET A 176 25.56 8.34 6.01
CA MET A 176 26.00 7.58 4.85
C MET A 176 26.29 8.51 3.67
N SER A 177 27.02 8.04 2.66
CA SER A 177 27.25 8.85 1.46
C SER A 177 25.92 9.15 0.77
N THR A 178 25.79 10.36 0.22
CA THR A 178 24.57 10.76 -0.49
C THR A 178 24.27 9.82 -1.66
N GLN A 179 25.30 9.30 -2.33
CA GLN A 179 25.15 8.31 -3.40
C GLN A 179 24.46 7.02 -2.93
N LYS A 180 24.78 6.53 -1.73
CA LYS A 180 24.08 5.37 -1.15
C LYS A 180 22.69 5.73 -0.64
N ALA A 181 22.48 6.97 -0.20
CA ALA A 181 21.20 7.42 0.35
C ALA A 181 20.10 7.51 -0.72
N ILE A 182 20.46 7.80 -1.98
CA ILE A 182 19.51 7.90 -3.10
C ILE A 182 19.15 6.54 -3.72
N GLU A 183 19.81 5.46 -3.32
CA GLU A 183 19.47 4.11 -3.78
C GLU A 183 18.05 3.75 -3.31
N GLN A 184 17.19 3.38 -4.26
CA GLN A 184 15.80 3.06 -3.98
C GLN A 184 15.71 1.77 -3.16
N ARG A 185 15.00 1.84 -2.02
CA ARG A 185 14.68 0.68 -1.19
C ARG A 185 13.25 0.25 -1.44
N MET A 186 13.08 -1.01 -1.82
CA MET A 186 11.78 -1.62 -2.10
C MET A 186 11.26 -2.34 -0.85
N VAL A 187 9.95 -2.55 -0.80
CA VAL A 187 9.35 -3.44 0.20
C VAL A 187 9.90 -4.87 -0.01
N SER A 188 10.30 -5.53 1.08
CA SER A 188 10.78 -6.93 1.03
C SER A 188 9.63 -7.88 0.65
N LEU A 189 9.91 -8.80 -0.28
CA LEU A 189 8.96 -9.82 -0.70
C LEU A 189 8.65 -10.81 0.43
N GLU A 190 9.61 -11.06 1.33
CA GLU A 190 9.43 -11.89 2.52
C GLU A 190 8.43 -11.26 3.49
N ASN A 191 8.52 -9.94 3.70
CA ASN A 191 7.54 -9.21 4.51
C ASN A 191 6.14 -9.25 3.87
N ILE A 192 6.06 -9.17 2.54
CA ILE A 192 4.79 -9.31 1.81
C ILE A 192 4.21 -10.72 2.05
N SER A 193 5.01 -11.76 1.84
CA SER A 193 4.58 -13.14 2.02
C SER A 193 4.22 -13.50 3.46
N PHE A 194 4.80 -12.83 4.46
CA PHE A 194 4.37 -12.93 5.84
C PHE A 194 2.91 -12.47 6.03
N TYR A 195 2.52 -11.34 5.46
CA TYR A 195 1.14 -10.84 5.55
C TYR A 195 0.17 -11.57 4.62
N GLU A 196 0.64 -12.14 3.50
CA GLU A 196 -0.18 -13.05 2.66
C GLU A 196 -0.70 -14.25 3.46
N GLN A 197 0.06 -14.75 4.44
CA GLN A 197 -0.39 -15.83 5.35
C GLN A 197 -1.53 -15.40 6.29
N MET A 198 -1.72 -14.10 6.50
CA MET A 198 -2.79 -13.52 7.32
C MET A 198 -4.02 -13.14 6.48
N ASP A 199 -4.14 -13.68 5.26
CA ASP A 199 -5.23 -13.39 4.30
C ASP A 199 -5.25 -11.94 3.78
N VAL A 200 -4.09 -11.26 3.76
CA VAL A 200 -3.94 -9.96 3.07
C VAL A 200 -3.59 -10.21 1.61
N CYS A 201 -4.37 -9.67 0.69
CA CYS A 201 -4.13 -9.85 -0.75
C CYS A 201 -3.16 -8.80 -1.31
N PHE A 202 -2.10 -9.24 -1.99
CA PHE A 202 -1.17 -8.35 -2.71
C PHE A 202 -1.33 -8.37 -4.23
N GLY A 203 -2.41 -8.97 -4.72
CA GLY A 203 -2.68 -9.05 -6.16
C GLY A 203 -1.87 -10.11 -6.91
N ARG A 204 -1.33 -11.11 -6.21
CA ARG A 204 -0.71 -12.30 -6.83
C ARG A 204 -1.11 -13.55 -6.07
N ASN A 205 -0.88 -14.72 -6.69
CA ASN A 205 -1.01 -15.99 -5.96
C ASN A 205 0.08 -16.08 -4.89
N VAL A 206 -0.28 -16.61 -3.73
CA VAL A 206 0.63 -16.73 -2.58
C VAL A 206 1.76 -17.68 -2.94
N ASP A 207 2.98 -17.17 -2.93
CA ASP A 207 4.18 -18.01 -2.97
C ASP A 207 4.31 -18.70 -1.60
N GLY A 208 4.49 -20.02 -1.57
CA GLY A 208 4.49 -20.87 -0.36
C GLY A 208 5.66 -20.64 0.62
N TYR A 209 6.11 -19.39 0.77
CA TYR A 209 7.16 -18.99 1.69
C TYR A 209 6.72 -19.22 3.14
N LEU A 210 7.53 -19.98 3.88
CA LEU A 210 7.37 -20.20 5.31
C LEU A 210 8.18 -19.16 6.09
N SER A 211 7.50 -18.47 7.00
CA SER A 211 8.10 -17.47 7.88
C SER A 211 9.21 -18.10 8.74
N LYS A 212 10.37 -17.42 8.80
CA LYS A 212 11.50 -17.83 9.64
C LYS A 212 11.40 -17.15 11.01
N SER A 213 11.88 -17.83 12.04
CA SER A 213 11.95 -17.29 13.40
C SER A 213 13.40 -17.35 13.90
N ASP A 214 13.90 -16.23 14.42
CA ASP A 214 15.22 -16.13 15.02
C ASP A 214 15.09 -15.57 16.46
N GLU A 215 15.83 -16.15 17.41
CA GLU A 215 15.85 -15.69 18.80
C GLU A 215 16.78 -14.47 18.93
N VAL A 216 16.25 -13.36 19.46
CA VAL A 216 17.02 -12.12 19.67
C VAL A 216 17.33 -11.97 21.16
N THR A 217 18.61 -11.97 21.52
CA THR A 217 19.09 -11.91 22.92
C THR A 217 19.12 -10.50 23.50
N ASN A 218 19.03 -9.46 22.67
CA ASN A 218 18.94 -8.06 23.09
C ASN A 218 17.78 -7.38 22.34
N ALA A 219 16.61 -7.33 22.99
CA ALA A 219 15.41 -6.70 22.44
C ALA A 219 15.38 -5.19 22.73
N TRP A 220 16.28 -4.43 22.10
CA TRP A 220 16.17 -2.97 22.01
C TRP A 220 16.71 -2.50 20.68
N SER A 221 15.89 -2.58 19.65
CA SER A 221 16.07 -1.79 18.44
C SER A 221 14.70 -1.26 18.03
N TYR A 222 14.56 0.06 18.09
CA TYR A 222 13.40 0.89 17.72
C TYR A 222 12.35 1.16 18.83
N LEU A 223 12.68 2.14 19.68
CA LEU A 223 11.92 3.40 19.74
C LEU A 223 12.80 4.50 19.14
#